data_AF-A0A355UF74-F1
#
_entry.id   AF-A0A355UF74-F1
#
_cell.length_a   1.000
_cell.length_b   1.000
_cell.length_c   1.000
_cell.angle_alpha   90.00
_cell.angle_beta   90.00
_cell.angle_gamma   90.00
#
_symmetry.space_group_name_H-M   'P 1'
#
loop_
_entity.id
_entity.type
_entity.pdbx_description
1 polymer ?
#
loop_
_entity_poly.entity_id
_entity_poly.type
_entity_poly.pdbx_seq_one_letter_code
_entity_poly.pdbx_strand_id
1 'polypeptide(L)'
;YIKAKKAFFDNLSEKAFALTNVDDQNGMVMLQNTKAKKYTYSLKTIADFHAIVLENDFEAQLLNIEGVELWTKLIGQFNAYNVLVIYSTAILLGLKKDEVLKVLSQLEPAQGRFDAVSTSKGTKAIIDYAHTPDALINVIKTINQIRQSNGRLITVVGCGGDRDKTKRPIMAKIAAENSDTLILTSDNPRTEEPEEILKDMQSGLDIITEKKSFTIVNRHDAIKLACQLANKEDVILVAGKGHET
;
A
#
# COMPACT_ATOMS: atom_id res chain seq x y z
N TYR A 1 17.42 -6.06 -10.48
CA TYR A 1 15.96 -5.89 -10.37
C TYR A 1 15.34 -5.24 -11.61
N ILE A 2 15.63 -3.98 -11.91
CA ILE A 2 15.00 -3.23 -13.04
C ILE A 2 15.10 -3.95 -14.39
N LYS A 3 16.26 -4.51 -14.73
CA LYS A 3 16.47 -5.30 -15.97
C LYS A 3 15.51 -6.47 -16.11
N ALA A 4 15.18 -7.16 -15.00
CA ALA A 4 14.26 -8.29 -15.01
C ALA A 4 12.82 -7.86 -15.29
N LYS A 5 12.35 -6.76 -14.69
CA LYS A 5 11.02 -6.20 -15.00
C LYS A 5 10.96 -5.66 -16.42
N LYS A 6 12.00 -4.94 -16.86
CA LYS A 6 12.09 -4.41 -18.22
C LYS A 6 12.10 -5.52 -19.27
N ALA A 7 12.71 -6.67 -18.98
CA ALA A 7 12.72 -7.82 -19.88
C ALA A 7 11.30 -8.32 -20.22
N PHE A 8 10.32 -8.19 -19.32
CA PHE A 8 8.91 -8.47 -19.65
C PHE A 8 8.44 -7.60 -20.81
N PHE A 9 8.68 -6.29 -20.74
CA PHE A 9 8.27 -5.33 -21.77
C PHE A 9 9.07 -5.48 -23.07
N ASP A 10 10.39 -5.70 -22.96
CA ASP A 10 11.28 -5.85 -24.12
C ASP A 10 10.92 -7.09 -24.96
N ASN A 11 10.37 -8.13 -24.34
CA ASN A 11 9.98 -9.37 -25.01
C ASN A 11 8.54 -9.35 -25.58
N LEU A 12 7.80 -8.25 -25.42
CA LEU A 12 6.47 -8.14 -26.04
C LEU A 12 6.57 -8.03 -27.56
N SER A 13 5.67 -8.72 -28.27
CA SER A 13 5.59 -8.65 -29.73
C SER A 13 5.00 -7.32 -30.22
N GLU A 14 5.21 -6.99 -31.50
CA GLU A 14 4.63 -5.79 -32.16
C GLU A 14 3.10 -5.78 -32.19
N LYS A 15 2.46 -6.95 -32.04
CA LYS A 15 0.99 -7.07 -31.96
C LYS A 15 0.43 -6.78 -30.57
N ALA A 16 1.29 -6.70 -29.55
CA ALA A 16 0.88 -6.42 -28.18
C ALA A 16 0.88 -4.91 -27.90
N PHE A 17 0.32 -4.53 -26.75
CA PHE A 17 0.53 -3.22 -26.16
C PHE A 17 1.33 -3.33 -24.86
N ALA A 18 2.01 -2.25 -24.50
CA ALA A 18 2.75 -2.06 -23.27
C ALA A 18 2.21 -0.82 -22.56
N LEU A 19 1.77 -0.97 -21.31
CA LEU A 19 1.19 0.11 -20.51
C LEU A 19 2.09 0.37 -19.28
N THR A 20 2.44 1.63 -19.00
CA THR A 20 3.31 1.99 -17.87
C THR A 20 2.81 3.21 -17.09
N ASN A 21 3.14 3.28 -15.79
CA ASN A 21 2.87 4.45 -14.95
C ASN A 21 3.95 5.50 -15.18
N VAL A 22 3.61 6.68 -15.70
CA VAL A 22 4.61 7.75 -15.92
C VAL A 22 4.93 8.55 -14.65
N ASP A 23 4.16 8.37 -13.58
CA ASP A 23 4.47 8.97 -12.28
C ASP A 23 5.54 8.20 -11.50
N ASP A 24 5.91 7.00 -11.97
CA ASP A 24 7.09 6.27 -11.49
C ASP A 24 8.33 6.69 -12.29
N GLN A 25 9.42 7.03 -11.60
CA GLN A 25 10.69 7.43 -12.23
C GLN A 25 11.25 6.39 -13.22
N ASN A 26 10.91 5.11 -13.04
CA ASN A 26 11.31 4.01 -13.90
C ASN A 26 10.25 3.65 -14.95
N GLY A 27 9.09 4.31 -14.95
CA GLY A 27 7.96 4.00 -15.82
C GLY A 27 8.33 4.03 -17.30
N MET A 28 8.92 5.13 -17.75
CA MET A 28 9.38 5.28 -19.14
C MET A 28 10.61 4.41 -19.47
N VAL A 29 11.43 4.09 -18.46
CA VAL A 29 12.55 3.15 -18.63
C VAL A 29 12.04 1.77 -19.06
N MET A 30 10.87 1.34 -18.58
CA MET A 30 10.28 0.05 -18.97
C MET A 30 10.00 -0.04 -20.48
N LEU A 31 9.75 1.09 -21.14
CA LEU A 31 9.32 1.13 -22.54
C LEU A 31 10.43 1.39 -23.56
N GLN A 32 11.70 1.59 -23.14
CA GLN A 32 12.76 2.03 -24.06
C GLN A 32 13.00 1.08 -25.24
N ASN A 33 12.93 -0.25 -25.04
CA ASN A 33 13.22 -1.24 -26.09
C ASN A 33 12.03 -2.16 -26.45
N THR A 34 10.83 -1.88 -25.93
CA THR A 34 9.67 -2.68 -26.30
C THR A 34 9.29 -2.42 -27.76
N LYS A 35 8.95 -3.50 -28.46
CA LYS A 35 8.38 -3.46 -29.82
C LYS A 35 6.86 -3.27 -29.81
N ALA A 36 6.23 -3.51 -28.67
CA ALA A 36 4.79 -3.34 -28.49
C ALA A 36 4.38 -1.88 -28.62
N LYS A 37 3.09 -1.66 -28.92
CA LYS A 37 2.52 -0.31 -28.90
C LYS A 37 2.54 0.25 -27.47
N LYS A 38 3.14 1.42 -27.31
CA LYS A 38 3.38 2.04 -25.99
C LYS A 38 2.18 2.88 -25.57
N TYR A 39 1.78 2.73 -24.32
CA TYR A 39 0.76 3.51 -23.65
C TYR A 39 1.19 3.87 -22.23
N THR A 40 0.63 4.94 -21.72
CA THR A 40 0.97 5.52 -20.43
C THR A 40 -0.28 5.79 -19.60
N TYR A 41 -0.15 5.69 -18.28
CA TYR A 41 -1.19 6.16 -17.36
C TYR A 41 -0.59 6.98 -16.22
N SER A 42 -1.38 7.88 -15.65
CA SER A 42 -0.94 8.80 -14.60
C SER A 42 -2.10 9.33 -13.75
N LEU A 43 -1.79 9.74 -12.51
CA LEU A 43 -2.68 10.54 -11.66
C LEU A 43 -2.21 11.99 -11.49
N LYS A 44 -1.02 12.35 -12.01
CA LYS A 44 -0.37 13.64 -11.73
C LYS A 44 0.03 14.42 -12.98
N THR A 45 0.27 13.72 -14.07
CA THR A 45 0.85 14.24 -15.30
C THR A 45 0.01 13.81 -16.50
N ILE A 46 0.25 14.45 -17.65
CA ILE A 46 -0.44 14.09 -18.88
C ILE A 46 0.06 12.71 -19.33
N ALA A 47 -0.89 11.80 -19.59
CA ALA A 47 -0.67 10.45 -20.07
C ALA A 47 -1.82 10.03 -21.00
N ASP A 48 -1.66 8.90 -21.70
CA ASP A 48 -2.73 8.36 -22.56
C ASP A 48 -4.02 8.07 -21.78
N PHE A 49 -3.87 7.62 -20.52
CA PHE A 49 -4.97 7.45 -19.58
C PHE A 49 -4.72 8.24 -18.30
N HIS A 50 -5.71 8.98 -17.85
CA HIS A 50 -5.57 9.85 -16.68
C HIS A 50 -6.75 9.73 -15.74
N ALA A 51 -6.46 9.75 -14.44
CA ALA A 51 -7.47 9.87 -13.41
C ALA A 51 -7.08 10.86 -12.32
N ILE A 52 -8.08 11.46 -11.69
CA ILE A 52 -7.91 12.38 -10.57
C ILE A 52 -8.62 11.78 -9.36
N VAL A 53 -7.98 11.79 -8.19
CA VAL A 53 -8.64 11.49 -6.93
C VAL A 53 -9.33 12.78 -6.46
N LEU A 54 -10.66 12.76 -6.42
CA LEU A 54 -11.47 13.90 -6.00
C LEU A 54 -11.73 13.86 -4.48
N GLU A 55 -12.10 12.69 -3.97
CA GLU A 55 -12.38 12.45 -2.56
C GLU A 55 -11.83 11.09 -2.14
N ASN A 56 -11.43 10.97 -0.88
CA ASN A 56 -10.89 9.72 -0.32
C ASN A 56 -11.12 9.70 1.19
N ASP A 57 -11.84 8.69 1.68
CA ASP A 57 -12.03 8.43 3.11
C ASP A 57 -11.77 6.94 3.43
N PHE A 58 -12.23 6.43 4.59
CA PHE A 58 -12.04 5.02 4.96
C PHE A 58 -13.06 4.04 4.33
N GLU A 59 -14.14 4.55 3.74
CA GLU A 59 -15.25 3.77 3.19
C GLU A 59 -15.26 3.77 1.65
N ALA A 60 -14.91 4.91 1.05
CA ALA A 60 -14.90 5.06 -0.40
C ALA A 60 -13.88 6.10 -0.90
N GLN A 61 -13.59 6.01 -2.19
CA GLN A 61 -12.79 6.95 -2.95
C GLN A 61 -13.57 7.36 -4.20
N LEU A 62 -13.64 8.66 -4.48
CA LEU A 62 -14.20 9.22 -5.70
C LEU A 62 -13.08 9.52 -6.68
N LEU A 63 -13.13 8.87 -7.84
CA LEU A 63 -12.19 9.07 -8.93
C LEU A 63 -12.87 9.76 -10.10
N ASN A 64 -12.20 10.69 -10.77
CA ASN A 64 -12.57 11.13 -12.12
C ASN A 64 -11.64 10.43 -13.11
N ILE A 65 -12.17 9.50 -13.91
CA ILE A 65 -11.43 8.77 -14.95
C ILE A 65 -11.89 9.29 -16.31
N GLU A 66 -11.01 10.02 -17.00
CA GLU A 66 -11.29 10.61 -18.32
C GLU A 66 -12.64 11.34 -18.39
N GLY A 67 -12.91 12.20 -17.40
CA GLY A 67 -14.12 13.03 -17.32
C GLY A 67 -15.34 12.33 -16.72
N VAL A 68 -15.24 11.06 -16.30
CA VAL A 68 -16.35 10.33 -15.68
C VAL A 68 -16.03 10.05 -14.21
N GLU A 69 -16.96 10.41 -13.34
CA GLU A 69 -16.85 10.17 -11.91
C GLU A 69 -17.23 8.72 -11.55
N LEU A 70 -16.45 8.13 -10.66
CA LEU A 70 -16.53 6.74 -10.24
C LEU A 70 -16.26 6.63 -8.74
N TRP A 71 -17.25 6.17 -7.98
CA TRP A 71 -17.04 5.71 -6.61
C TRP A 71 -16.48 4.30 -6.58
N THR A 72 -15.45 4.08 -5.76
CA THR A 72 -14.86 2.75 -5.51
C THR A 72 -14.57 2.55 -4.03
N LYS A 73 -14.63 1.29 -3.57
CA LYS A 73 -14.21 0.88 -2.22
C LYS A 73 -12.70 0.66 -2.11
N LEU A 74 -11.96 0.76 -3.21
CA LEU A 74 -10.51 0.61 -3.23
C LEU A 74 -9.86 1.92 -2.75
N ILE A 75 -9.55 1.98 -1.46
CA ILE A 75 -9.11 3.19 -0.77
C ILE A 75 -7.64 3.53 -1.05
N GLY A 76 -7.36 4.82 -1.21
CA GLY A 76 -6.01 5.37 -1.28
C GLY A 76 -5.47 5.55 -2.69
N GLN A 77 -4.49 6.45 -2.80
CA GLN A 77 -3.90 6.84 -4.09
C GLN A 77 -3.22 5.66 -4.82
N PHE A 78 -2.60 4.73 -4.08
CA PHE A 78 -2.01 3.52 -4.69
C PHE A 78 -3.10 2.65 -5.35
N ASN A 79 -4.29 2.59 -4.76
CA ASN A 79 -5.43 1.90 -5.35
C ASN A 79 -6.05 2.69 -6.50
N ALA A 80 -6.01 4.03 -6.49
CA ALA A 80 -6.39 4.81 -7.66
C ALA A 80 -5.51 4.48 -8.89
N TYR A 81 -4.20 4.28 -8.70
CA TYR A 81 -3.34 3.76 -9.78
C TYR A 81 -3.73 2.34 -10.21
N ASN A 82 -4.10 1.47 -9.27
CA ASN A 82 -4.56 0.11 -9.58
C ASN A 82 -5.86 0.11 -10.38
N VAL A 83 -6.84 0.94 -10.00
CA VAL A 83 -8.09 1.11 -10.74
C VAL A 83 -7.82 1.66 -12.13
N LEU A 84 -6.96 2.68 -12.24
CA LEU A 84 -6.61 3.28 -13.52
C LEU A 84 -5.90 2.29 -14.45
N VAL A 85 -4.96 1.48 -13.95
CA VAL A 85 -4.28 0.48 -14.80
C VAL A 85 -5.24 -0.63 -15.24
N ILE A 86 -6.20 -1.04 -14.40
CA ILE A 86 -7.26 -2.00 -14.79
C ILE A 86 -8.15 -1.39 -15.87
N TYR A 87 -8.64 -0.17 -15.66
CA TYR A 87 -9.44 0.57 -16.64
C TYR A 87 -8.71 0.67 -17.98
N SER A 88 -7.50 1.22 -17.97
CA SER A 88 -6.67 1.44 -19.15
C SER A 88 -6.43 0.13 -19.91
N THR A 89 -6.10 -0.94 -19.20
CA THR A 89 -5.91 -2.28 -19.79
C THR A 89 -7.17 -2.79 -20.47
N ALA A 90 -8.34 -2.63 -19.84
CA ALA A 90 -9.61 -3.07 -20.41
C ALA A 90 -9.98 -2.28 -21.68
N ILE A 91 -9.76 -0.96 -21.69
CA ILE A 91 -9.99 -0.13 -22.89
C ILE A 91 -9.05 -0.55 -24.03
N LEU A 92 -7.77 -0.81 -23.73
CA LEU A 92 -6.80 -1.27 -24.73
C LEU A 92 -7.12 -2.66 -25.29
N LEU A 93 -7.84 -3.49 -24.53
CA LEU A 93 -8.37 -4.78 -24.98
C LEU A 93 -9.70 -4.66 -25.74
N GLY A 94 -10.22 -3.44 -25.93
CA GLY A 94 -11.41 -3.17 -26.75
C GLY A 94 -12.74 -3.29 -26.00
N LEU A 95 -12.72 -3.31 -24.66
CA LEU A 95 -13.95 -3.30 -23.86
C LEU A 95 -14.59 -1.90 -23.89
N LYS A 96 -15.92 -1.84 -23.75
CA LYS A 96 -16.66 -0.57 -23.75
C LYS A 96 -16.45 0.18 -22.43
N LYS A 97 -16.15 1.47 -22.52
CA LYS A 97 -15.91 2.37 -21.37
C LYS A 97 -16.99 2.25 -20.27
N ASP A 98 -18.26 2.36 -20.64
CA ASP A 98 -19.35 2.36 -19.67
C ASP A 98 -19.50 1.01 -18.94
N GLU A 99 -19.24 -0.11 -19.62
CA GLU A 99 -19.27 -1.44 -19.03
C GLU A 99 -18.12 -1.62 -18.03
N VAL A 100 -16.91 -1.16 -18.40
CA VAL A 100 -15.73 -1.22 -17.53
C VAL A 100 -15.94 -0.39 -16.27
N LEU A 101 -16.36 0.88 -16.40
CA LEU A 101 -16.60 1.76 -15.26
C LEU A 101 -17.67 1.21 -14.32
N LYS A 102 -18.74 0.62 -14.86
CA LYS A 102 -19.78 -0.04 -14.05
C LYS A 102 -19.24 -1.22 -13.25
N VAL A 103 -18.34 -2.02 -13.81
CA VAL A 103 -17.73 -3.14 -13.07
C VAL A 103 -16.74 -2.62 -12.01
N LEU A 104 -15.96 -1.58 -12.35
CA LEU A 104 -15.00 -1.00 -11.42
C LEU A 104 -15.65 -0.39 -10.16
N SER A 105 -16.87 0.17 -10.27
CA SER A 105 -17.59 0.69 -9.10
C SER A 105 -18.05 -0.39 -8.12
N GLN A 106 -18.07 -1.65 -8.57
CA GLN A 106 -18.55 -2.80 -7.80
C GLN A 106 -17.40 -3.66 -7.25
N LEU A 107 -16.14 -3.27 -7.50
CA LEU A 107 -14.99 -3.99 -6.97
C LEU A 107 -14.93 -3.85 -5.44
N GLU A 108 -14.78 -4.99 -4.78
CA GLU A 108 -14.46 -5.05 -3.36
C GLU A 108 -12.93 -5.10 -3.15
N PRO A 109 -12.42 -4.57 -2.03
CA PRO A 109 -11.03 -4.72 -1.65
C PRO A 109 -10.61 -6.19 -1.58
N ALA A 110 -9.39 -6.47 -2.04
CA ALA A 110 -8.79 -7.77 -1.80
C ALA A 110 -8.54 -7.95 -0.30
N GLN A 111 -8.81 -9.14 0.23
CA GLN A 111 -8.60 -9.44 1.65
C GLN A 111 -7.17 -9.09 2.09
N GLY A 112 -7.06 -8.34 3.20
CA GLY A 112 -5.76 -7.89 3.71
C GLY A 112 -5.03 -6.86 2.83
N ARG A 113 -5.72 -6.16 1.94
CA ARG A 113 -5.22 -5.00 1.17
C ARG A 113 -6.04 -3.77 1.53
N PHE A 114 -5.51 -2.95 2.43
CA PHE A 114 -6.21 -1.84 3.05
C PHE A 114 -7.60 -2.25 3.58
N ASP A 115 -7.64 -3.39 4.26
CA ASP A 115 -8.87 -4.00 4.74
C ASP A 115 -9.30 -3.30 6.03
N ALA A 116 -10.28 -2.41 5.92
CA ALA A 116 -10.75 -1.56 7.00
C ALA A 116 -11.86 -2.24 7.79
N VAL A 117 -11.64 -2.41 9.09
CA VAL A 117 -12.61 -2.95 10.04
C VAL A 117 -12.84 -1.98 11.18
N SER A 118 -14.04 -2.00 11.75
CA SER A 118 -14.34 -1.23 12.95
C SER A 118 -14.21 -2.13 14.18
N THR A 119 -13.48 -1.66 15.19
CA THR A 119 -13.37 -2.38 16.47
C THR A 119 -14.66 -2.23 17.28
N SER A 120 -14.83 -3.04 18.33
CA SER A 120 -15.96 -2.92 19.27
C SER A 120 -16.04 -1.55 19.97
N LYS A 121 -14.93 -0.80 20.03
CA LYS A 121 -14.89 0.57 20.57
C LYS A 121 -15.25 1.65 19.55
N GLY A 122 -15.47 1.29 18.29
CA GLY A 122 -15.71 2.23 17.18
C GLY A 122 -14.44 2.79 16.54
N THR A 123 -13.25 2.47 17.05
CA THR A 123 -11.95 2.79 16.42
C THR A 123 -11.80 2.03 15.10
N LYS A 124 -11.21 2.68 14.09
CA LYS A 124 -10.87 2.04 12.81
C LYS A 124 -9.56 1.25 12.92
N ALA A 125 -9.55 0.03 12.40
CA ALA A 125 -8.36 -0.78 12.22
C ALA A 125 -8.20 -1.15 10.74
N ILE A 126 -6.98 -1.08 10.23
CA ILE A 126 -6.64 -1.40 8.85
C ILE A 126 -5.66 -2.58 8.87
N ILE A 127 -5.99 -3.62 8.12
CA ILE A 127 -5.15 -4.80 7.94
C ILE A 127 -4.53 -4.72 6.54
N ASP A 128 -3.21 -4.71 6.45
CA ASP A 128 -2.51 -4.59 5.17
C ASP A 128 -1.30 -5.52 5.03
N TYR A 129 -1.08 -6.00 3.81
CA TYR A 129 0.05 -6.86 3.42
C TYR A 129 1.38 -6.11 3.24
N ALA A 130 1.44 -4.82 3.50
CA ALA A 130 2.64 -4.00 3.34
C ALA A 130 3.82 -4.56 4.15
N HIS A 131 4.73 -5.23 3.44
CA HIS A 131 5.93 -5.87 4.00
C HIS A 131 7.22 -5.35 3.33
N THR A 132 7.13 -4.25 2.57
CA THR A 132 8.27 -3.53 1.99
C THR A 132 8.23 -2.07 2.44
N PRO A 133 9.39 -1.36 2.47
CA PRO A 133 9.44 0.06 2.81
C PRO A 133 8.44 0.91 2.02
N ASP A 134 8.41 0.75 0.69
CA ASP A 134 7.54 1.53 -0.21
C ASP A 134 6.05 1.25 0.02
N ALA A 135 5.68 -0.03 0.24
CA ALA A 135 4.30 -0.37 0.52
C ALA A 135 3.86 0.22 1.87
N LEU A 136 4.70 0.11 2.90
CA LEU A 136 4.41 0.58 4.24
C LEU A 136 4.21 2.11 4.27
N ILE A 137 5.11 2.87 3.65
CA ILE A 137 4.96 4.33 3.60
C ILE A 137 3.71 4.75 2.82
N ASN A 138 3.35 4.04 1.75
CA ASN A 138 2.14 4.37 0.98
C ASN A 138 0.86 4.14 1.79
N VAL A 139 0.79 3.04 2.55
CA VAL A 139 -0.36 2.75 3.41
C VAL A 139 -0.44 3.77 4.55
N ILE A 140 0.67 4.06 5.23
CA ILE A 140 0.71 5.05 6.31
C ILE A 140 0.33 6.45 5.80
N LYS A 141 0.87 6.88 4.65
CA LYS A 141 0.51 8.17 4.04
C LYS A 141 -0.98 8.25 3.71
N THR A 142 -1.53 7.17 3.16
CA THR A 142 -2.97 7.08 2.86
C THR A 142 -3.78 7.30 4.14
N ILE A 143 -3.43 6.59 5.22
CA ILE A 143 -4.11 6.74 6.52
C ILE A 143 -3.98 8.16 7.07
N ASN A 144 -2.78 8.75 7.01
CA ASN A 144 -2.54 10.11 7.50
C ASN A 144 -3.29 11.18 6.69
N GLN A 145 -3.63 10.92 5.42
CA GLN A 145 -4.44 11.81 4.60
C GLN A 145 -5.93 11.76 4.94
N ILE A 146 -6.44 10.59 5.35
CA ILE A 146 -7.88 10.36 5.57
C ILE A 146 -8.29 10.38 7.04
N ARG A 147 -7.36 10.15 7.98
CA ARG A 147 -7.64 10.21 9.42
C ARG A 147 -8.01 11.62 9.84
N GLN A 148 -8.88 11.74 10.85
CA GLN A 148 -9.23 13.03 11.43
C GLN A 148 -7.99 13.71 12.04
N SER A 149 -7.97 15.05 12.04
CA SER A 149 -6.80 15.84 12.47
C SER A 149 -6.38 15.61 13.93
N ASN A 150 -7.28 15.12 14.77
CA ASN A 150 -7.06 14.77 16.18
C ASN A 150 -6.78 13.27 16.41
N GLY A 151 -6.93 12.43 15.38
CA GLY A 151 -6.74 10.99 15.45
C GLY A 151 -5.27 10.59 15.33
N ARG A 152 -4.80 9.72 16.22
CA ARG A 152 -3.44 9.17 16.18
C ARG A 152 -3.39 7.92 15.31
N LEU A 153 -2.23 7.63 14.73
CA LEU A 153 -1.93 6.38 14.05
C LEU A 153 -1.06 5.50 14.94
N ILE A 154 -1.54 4.30 15.24
CA ILE A 154 -0.81 3.26 15.94
C ILE A 154 -0.47 2.18 14.91
N THR A 155 0.81 2.01 14.59
CA THR A 155 1.27 1.03 13.60
C THR A 155 1.89 -0.19 14.27
N VAL A 156 1.32 -1.36 14.00
CA VAL A 156 1.86 -2.68 14.36
C VAL A 156 2.50 -3.28 13.13
N VAL A 157 3.81 -3.54 13.17
CA VAL A 157 4.55 -4.06 12.01
C VAL A 157 5.67 -5.01 12.44
N GLY A 158 5.95 -6.00 11.59
CA GLY A 158 7.07 -6.91 11.74
C GLY A 158 7.81 -7.12 10.42
N CYS A 159 8.79 -8.00 10.42
CA CYS A 159 9.51 -8.42 9.22
C CYS A 159 9.67 -9.95 9.19
N GLY A 160 9.56 -10.52 7.98
CA GLY A 160 9.85 -11.94 7.74
C GLY A 160 11.30 -12.32 7.98
N GLY A 161 11.52 -13.48 8.60
CA GLY A 161 12.83 -14.14 8.63
C GLY A 161 13.17 -14.85 7.32
N ASP A 162 14.43 -15.22 7.12
CA ASP A 162 14.99 -15.81 5.89
C ASP A 162 14.69 -14.98 4.62
N ARG A 163 14.62 -13.67 4.79
CA ARG A 163 14.35 -12.69 3.74
C ARG A 163 15.39 -11.59 3.80
N ASP A 164 15.25 -10.64 2.87
CA ASP A 164 16.08 -9.44 2.83
C ASP A 164 16.05 -8.71 4.20
N LYS A 165 17.20 -8.71 4.88
CA LYS A 165 17.39 -8.05 6.18
C LYS A 165 17.57 -6.54 6.04
N THR A 166 18.01 -6.07 4.87
CA THR A 166 18.35 -4.65 4.65
C THR A 166 17.14 -3.72 4.80
N LYS A 167 15.93 -4.25 4.57
CA LYS A 167 14.68 -3.50 4.76
C LYS A 167 14.26 -3.34 6.22
N ARG A 168 14.73 -4.19 7.16
CA ARG A 168 14.28 -4.23 8.57
C ARG A 168 14.41 -2.87 9.26
N PRO A 169 15.61 -2.24 9.32
CA PRO A 169 15.75 -0.92 9.92
C PRO A 169 14.95 0.16 9.17
N ILE A 170 14.89 0.09 7.84
CA ILE A 170 14.19 1.08 7.01
C ILE A 170 12.68 1.04 7.29
N MET A 171 12.09 -0.15 7.42
CA MET A 171 10.66 -0.31 7.72
C MET A 171 10.31 0.22 9.11
N ALA A 172 11.14 -0.06 10.13
CA ALA A 172 10.93 0.46 11.47
C ALA A 172 11.01 1.99 11.50
N LYS A 173 12.04 2.55 10.86
CA LYS A 173 12.22 4.00 10.73
C LYS A 173 11.01 4.68 10.07
N ILE A 174 10.58 4.17 8.92
CA ILE A 174 9.39 4.68 8.21
C ILE A 174 8.16 4.66 9.12
N ALA A 175 7.92 3.54 9.81
CA ALA A 175 6.77 3.41 10.68
C ALA A 175 6.85 4.40 11.86
N ALA A 176 8.01 4.56 12.49
CA ALA A 176 8.20 5.47 13.61
C ALA A 176 8.09 6.95 13.22
N GLU A 177 8.61 7.34 12.06
CA GLU A 177 8.59 8.74 11.61
C GLU A 177 7.19 9.20 11.15
N ASN A 178 6.34 8.25 10.73
CA ASN A 178 5.05 8.55 10.11
C ASN A 178 3.84 8.07 10.93
N SER A 179 4.07 7.52 12.13
CA SER A 179 3.02 7.10 13.07
C SER A 179 3.22 7.76 14.43
N ASP A 180 2.14 7.93 15.19
CA ASP A 180 2.19 8.48 16.54
C ASP A 180 2.68 7.44 17.56
N THR A 181 2.47 6.15 17.28
CA THR A 181 2.96 5.04 18.08
C THR A 181 3.37 3.88 17.17
N LEU A 182 4.57 3.36 17.41
CA LEU A 182 5.09 2.16 16.74
C LEU A 182 5.06 0.97 17.70
N ILE A 183 4.55 -0.17 17.23
CA ILE A 183 4.64 -1.45 17.92
C ILE A 183 5.32 -2.45 16.96
N LEU A 184 6.56 -2.82 17.29
CA LEU A 184 7.31 -3.84 16.58
C LEU A 184 6.93 -5.23 17.10
N THR A 185 6.72 -6.16 16.18
CA THR A 185 6.31 -7.52 16.53
C THR A 185 6.82 -8.58 15.55
N SER A 186 6.69 -9.86 15.92
CA SER A 186 7.05 -10.97 15.04
C SER A 186 6.08 -11.08 13.85
N ASP A 187 6.64 -11.33 12.68
CA ASP A 187 5.88 -11.60 11.45
C ASP A 187 6.61 -12.67 10.64
N ASN A 188 6.18 -13.93 10.78
CA ASN A 188 6.76 -15.07 10.05
C ASN A 188 8.30 -15.17 10.20
N PRO A 189 8.80 -15.47 11.42
CA PRO A 189 10.23 -15.52 11.71
C PRO A 189 10.97 -16.66 10.99
N ARG A 190 10.23 -17.66 10.48
CA ARG A 190 10.78 -18.85 9.81
C ARG A 190 11.84 -19.52 10.68
N THR A 191 13.09 -19.58 10.23
CA THR A 191 14.20 -20.20 10.97
C THR A 191 15.04 -19.21 11.78
N GLU A 192 14.77 -17.90 11.66
CA GLU A 192 15.44 -16.88 12.46
C GLU A 192 14.77 -16.69 13.82
N GLU A 193 15.55 -16.37 14.85
CA GLU A 193 15.03 -15.96 16.16
C GLU A 193 14.25 -14.63 16.02
N PRO A 194 12.97 -14.56 16.45
CA PRO A 194 12.16 -13.35 16.34
C PRO A 194 12.80 -12.11 16.96
N GLU A 195 13.47 -12.28 18.09
CA GLU A 195 14.15 -11.24 18.84
C GLU A 195 15.29 -10.60 18.05
N GLU A 196 16.03 -11.39 17.26
CA GLU A 196 17.10 -10.87 16.40
C GLU A 196 16.53 -10.07 15.24
N ILE A 197 15.39 -10.49 14.67
CA ILE A 197 14.69 -9.69 13.64
C ILE A 197 14.24 -8.34 14.22
N LEU A 198 13.70 -8.35 15.44
CA LEU A 198 13.24 -7.12 16.11
C LEU A 198 14.40 -6.20 16.44
N LYS A 199 15.53 -6.74 16.86
CA LYS A 199 16.76 -5.99 17.08
C LYS A 199 17.29 -5.34 15.79
N ASP A 200 17.28 -6.08 14.68
CA ASP A 200 17.61 -5.53 13.36
C ASP A 200 16.67 -4.37 12.97
N MET A 201 15.38 -4.50 13.25
CA MET A 201 14.40 -3.44 13.02
C MET A 201 14.68 -2.21 13.90
N GLN A 202 14.93 -2.41 15.20
CA GLN A 202 15.22 -1.34 16.16
C GLN A 202 16.48 -0.55 15.79
N SER A 203 17.45 -1.16 15.10
CA SER A 203 18.65 -0.44 14.62
C SER A 203 18.36 0.72 13.66
N GLY A 204 17.14 0.78 13.09
CA GLY A 204 16.69 1.91 12.28
C GLY A 204 16.09 3.07 13.07
N LEU A 205 15.89 2.92 14.38
CA LEU A 205 15.30 3.93 15.25
C LEU A 205 16.39 4.79 15.89
N ASP A 206 16.09 6.08 16.08
CA ASP A 206 16.88 6.96 16.94
C ASP A 206 16.39 6.89 18.39
N ILE A 207 17.12 7.50 19.31
CA ILE A 207 16.80 7.47 20.76
C ILE A 207 15.39 8.00 21.05
N ILE A 208 14.87 8.94 20.25
CA ILE A 208 13.57 9.58 20.46
C ILE A 208 12.45 8.65 20.01
N THR A 209 12.57 8.12 18.81
CA THR A 209 11.61 7.19 18.20
C THR A 209 11.59 5.85 18.92
N GLU A 210 12.74 5.34 19.34
CA GLU A 210 12.87 4.12 20.14
C GLU A 210 12.09 4.25 21.46
N LYS A 211 12.27 5.36 22.20
CA LYS A 211 11.53 5.62 23.46
C LYS A 211 10.02 5.72 23.30
N LYS A 212 9.54 6.02 22.10
CA LYS A 212 8.10 6.12 21.75
C LYS A 212 7.56 4.82 21.13
N SER A 213 8.40 3.81 20.96
CA SER A 213 8.04 2.54 20.37
C SER A 213 7.89 1.45 21.43
N PHE A 214 7.09 0.44 21.11
CA PHE A 214 6.97 -0.79 21.88
C PHE A 214 7.53 -1.95 21.06
N THR A 215 8.14 -2.92 21.73
CA THR A 215 8.59 -4.17 21.11
C THR A 215 7.93 -5.33 21.84
N ILE A 216 7.05 -6.05 21.14
CA ILE A 216 6.32 -7.20 21.68
C ILE A 216 6.44 -8.35 20.68
N VAL A 217 7.19 -9.39 21.04
CA VAL A 217 7.45 -10.54 20.17
C VAL A 217 6.16 -11.23 19.73
N ASN A 218 5.25 -11.49 20.66
CA ASN A 218 3.98 -12.12 20.37
C ASN A 218 3.05 -11.16 19.61
N ARG A 219 2.71 -11.50 18.36
CA ARG A 219 1.88 -10.66 17.49
C ARG A 219 0.48 -10.40 18.03
N HIS A 220 -0.14 -11.40 18.66
CA HIS A 220 -1.44 -11.24 19.27
C HIS A 220 -1.39 -10.20 20.40
N ASP A 221 -0.37 -10.27 21.26
CA ASP A 221 -0.20 -9.31 22.36
C ASP A 221 0.14 -7.90 21.86
N ALA A 222 0.91 -7.78 20.78
CA ALA A 222 1.17 -6.51 20.11
C ALA A 222 -0.11 -5.84 19.59
N ILE A 223 -0.96 -6.61 18.91
CA ILE A 223 -2.27 -6.13 18.42
C ILE A 223 -3.18 -5.79 19.59
N LYS A 224 -3.19 -6.61 20.65
CA LYS A 224 -3.96 -6.33 21.87
C LYS A 224 -3.54 -5.02 22.52
N LEU A 225 -2.23 -4.75 22.63
CA LEU A 225 -1.73 -3.47 23.13
C LEU A 225 -2.21 -2.32 22.24
N ALA A 226 -2.13 -2.45 20.92
CA ALA A 226 -2.63 -1.42 19.99
C ALA A 226 -4.12 -1.08 20.26
N CYS A 227 -4.96 -2.10 20.41
CA CYS A 227 -6.38 -1.93 20.73
C CYS A 227 -6.64 -1.34 22.13
N GLN A 228 -5.72 -1.53 23.08
CA GLN A 228 -5.79 -0.92 24.41
C GLN A 228 -5.40 0.56 24.37
N LEU A 229 -4.35 0.91 23.61
CA LEU A 229 -3.85 2.27 23.47
C LEU A 229 -4.76 3.18 22.65
N ALA A 230 -5.51 2.61 21.71
CA ALA A 230 -6.35 3.36 20.78
C ALA A 230 -7.62 3.94 21.44
N ASN A 231 -7.88 5.21 21.13
CA ASN A 231 -9.12 5.92 21.41
C ASN A 231 -10.05 5.87 20.18
N LYS A 232 -11.26 6.43 20.32
CA LYS A 232 -12.31 6.37 19.28
C LYS A 232 -11.88 6.93 17.92
N GLU A 233 -11.18 8.06 17.90
CA GLU A 233 -10.75 8.73 16.67
C GLU A 233 -9.37 8.27 16.16
N ASP A 234 -8.71 7.37 16.89
CA ASP A 234 -7.42 6.81 16.46
C ASP A 234 -7.62 5.77 15.35
N VAL A 235 -6.53 5.47 14.65
CA VAL A 235 -6.46 4.45 13.62
C VAL A 235 -5.36 3.45 13.98
N ILE A 236 -5.68 2.17 13.92
CA ILE A 236 -4.71 1.09 14.09
C ILE A 236 -4.34 0.55 12.71
N LEU A 237 -3.06 0.50 12.37
CA LEU A 237 -2.56 -0.22 11.21
C LEU A 237 -1.90 -1.52 11.66
N VAL A 238 -2.35 -2.66 11.15
CA VAL A 238 -1.70 -3.97 11.31
C VAL A 238 -1.11 -4.37 9.97
N ALA A 239 0.20 -4.13 9.81
CA ALA A 239 0.92 -4.36 8.56
C ALA A 239 1.69 -5.69 8.54
N GLY A 240 2.03 -6.16 7.34
CA GLY A 240 2.93 -7.29 7.09
C GLY A 240 2.24 -8.54 6.56
N LYS A 241 1.18 -9.01 7.24
CA LYS A 241 0.50 -10.28 6.90
C LYS A 241 -0.70 -10.17 5.98
N GLY A 242 -1.44 -9.06 5.99
CA GLY A 242 -2.69 -8.98 5.23
C GLY A 242 -3.63 -10.16 5.54
N HIS A 243 -3.90 -11.00 4.55
CA HIS A 243 -4.73 -12.21 4.68
C HIS A 243 -3.92 -13.50 4.94
N GLU A 244 -2.59 -13.44 4.97
CA GLU A 244 -1.75 -14.59 5.32
C GLU A 244 -1.92 -14.95 6.79
N THR A 245 -2.14 -16.24 7.08
CA THR A 245 -2.24 -16.80 8.44
C THR A 245 -0.87 -17.14 8.99
#